data_AF-A0A944BYG2-F1
#
_entry.id   AF-A0A944BYG2-F1
#
_cell.length_a   1.000
_cell.length_b   1.000
_cell.length_c   1.000
_cell.angle_alpha   90.00
_cell.angle_beta   90.00
_cell.angle_gamma   90.00
#
_symmetry.space_group_name_H-M   'P 1'
#
loop_
_entity.id
_entity.type
_entity.pdbx_description
1 polymer ?
#
loop_
_entity_poly.entity_id
_entity_poly.type
_entity_poly.pdbx_seq_one_letter_code
_entity_poly.pdbx_strand_id
1 'polypeptide(L)'
;MQQYKINEIFYSLQGEGFHTGVPSVFVRFSGCNLACSFCDTAHASGTMMTAQEIADAINAYPQAPLIVLTGGEPSLFVTDEFISYLKTATGKRIAMETNGTHAVPSNIDWVTLSPKTGF
;
A
#
# COMPACT_ATOMS: atom_id res chain seq x y z
N MET A 1 4.68 -18.60 7.23
CA MET A 1 3.97 -17.65 6.35
C MET A 1 4.54 -16.26 6.61
N GLN A 2 4.86 -15.50 5.56
CA GLN A 2 5.35 -14.13 5.71
C GLN A 2 4.25 -13.26 6.34
N GLN A 3 4.64 -12.38 7.26
CA GLN A 3 3.74 -11.42 7.89
C GLN A 3 4.18 -10.00 7.54
N TYR A 4 3.20 -9.11 7.44
CA TYR A 4 3.34 -7.71 7.12
C TYR A 4 2.81 -6.89 8.29
N LYS A 5 3.53 -5.84 8.69
CA LYS A 5 3.07 -4.96 9.75
C LYS A 5 2.17 -3.89 9.14
N ILE A 6 0.88 -3.99 9.39
CA ILE A 6 -0.14 -3.12 8.80
C ILE A 6 -0.62 -2.11 9.86
N ASN A 7 -0.51 -0.83 9.53
CA ASN A 7 -0.99 0.25 10.37
C ASN A 7 -2.51 0.32 10.32
N GLU A 8 -3.09 0.35 9.11
CA GLU A 8 -4.52 0.39 8.89
C GLU A 8 -4.92 -0.15 7.51
N ILE A 9 -6.15 -0.66 7.41
CA ILE A 9 -6.82 -0.99 6.15
C ILE A 9 -8.20 -0.35 6.17
N PHE A 10 -8.52 0.48 5.18
CA PHE A 10 -9.79 1.20 5.14
C PHE A 10 -10.24 1.50 3.71
N TYR A 11 -11.54 1.71 3.54
CA TYR A 11 -12.14 2.13 2.28
C TYR A 11 -12.37 3.64 2.25
N SER A 12 -11.98 4.28 1.15
CA SER A 12 -12.22 5.71 0.91
C SER A 12 -12.15 6.00 -0.59
N LEU A 13 -12.15 7.29 -0.97
CA LEU A 13 -11.78 7.74 -2.30
C LEU A 13 -10.29 8.12 -2.32
N GLN A 14 -9.59 7.81 -3.40
CA GLN A 14 -8.24 8.35 -3.60
C GLN A 14 -8.30 9.87 -3.65
N GLY A 15 -7.50 10.52 -2.80
CA GLY A 15 -7.46 11.98 -2.67
C GLY A 15 -6.49 12.63 -3.65
N GLU A 16 -5.48 11.90 -4.11
CA GLU A 16 -4.31 12.48 -4.77
C GLU A 16 -3.98 11.85 -6.13
N GLY A 17 -3.28 12.63 -6.96
CA GLY A 17 -2.70 12.17 -8.22
C GLY A 17 -3.72 11.78 -9.30
N PHE A 18 -3.31 10.85 -10.15
CA PHE A 18 -4.08 10.47 -11.35
C PHE A 18 -5.43 9.82 -11.03
N HIS A 19 -5.51 9.09 -9.91
CA HIS A 19 -6.70 8.34 -9.51
C HIS A 19 -7.60 9.11 -8.52
N THR A 20 -7.43 10.43 -8.36
CA THR A 20 -8.30 11.22 -7.48
C THR A 20 -9.79 10.98 -7.76
N GLY A 21 -10.56 10.73 -6.71
CA GLY A 21 -11.99 10.40 -6.75
C GLY A 21 -12.32 8.92 -6.97
N VAL A 22 -11.34 8.06 -7.26
CA VAL A 22 -11.58 6.62 -7.48
C VAL A 22 -11.77 5.90 -6.14
N PRO A 23 -12.88 5.14 -5.95
CA PRO A 23 -13.06 4.31 -4.76
C PRO A 23 -11.94 3.28 -4.61
N SER A 24 -11.34 3.23 -3.42
CA SER A 24 -10.12 2.47 -3.17
C SER A 24 -10.11 1.86 -1.78
N VAL A 25 -9.51 0.68 -1.65
CA VAL A 25 -9.07 0.16 -0.35
C VAL A 25 -7.61 0.55 -0.15
N PHE A 26 -7.35 1.29 0.90
CA PHE A 26 -6.00 1.65 1.32
C PHE A 26 -5.46 0.56 2.24
N VAL A 27 -4.25 0.10 1.95
CA VAL A 27 -3.46 -0.77 2.83
C VAL A 27 -2.23 0.02 3.24
N ARG A 28 -2.23 0.53 4.47
CA ARG A 28 -1.12 1.32 5.01
C ARG A 28 -0.19 0.41 5.80
N PHE A 29 1.03 0.24 5.33
CA PHE A 29 2.07 -0.49 6.04
C PHE A 29 2.65 0.33 7.21
N SER A 30 3.42 -0.33 8.07
CA SER A 30 4.18 0.29 9.15
C SER A 30 5.67 0.24 8.84
N GLY A 31 6.40 1.28 9.25
CA GLY A 31 7.83 1.46 8.97
C GLY A 31 8.07 2.31 7.73
N CYS A 32 9.15 3.10 7.74
CA CYS A 32 9.64 3.88 6.60
C CYS A 32 11.17 3.96 6.73
N ASN A 33 11.87 4.00 5.61
CA ASN A 33 13.33 4.16 5.59
C ASN A 33 13.80 5.62 5.61
N LEU A 34 12.86 6.58 5.59
CA LEU A 34 13.13 8.02 5.64
C LEU A 34 12.54 8.63 6.91
N ALA A 35 13.17 9.71 7.40
CA ALA A 35 12.75 10.48 8.57
C ALA A 35 12.37 11.92 8.18
N CYS A 36 11.46 12.06 7.22
CA CYS A 36 11.05 13.36 6.70
C CYS A 36 10.45 14.23 7.82
N SER A 37 11.00 15.44 8.04
CA SER A 37 10.53 16.37 9.08
C SER A 37 9.10 16.86 8.89
N PHE A 38 8.58 16.78 7.66
CA PHE A 38 7.23 17.18 7.26
C PHE A 38 6.27 15.98 7.12
N CYS A 39 6.66 14.78 7.58
CA CYS A 39 5.77 13.63 7.52
C CYS A 39 4.56 13.82 8.43
N ASP A 40 3.37 13.70 7.87
CA ASP A 40 2.08 13.89 8.53
C ASP A 40 1.52 12.60 9.16
N THR A 41 2.17 11.46 8.90
CA THR A 41 1.66 10.13 9.24
C THR A 41 2.62 9.40 10.19
N ALA A 42 2.09 8.91 11.31
CA ALA A 42 2.87 8.05 12.22
C ALA A 42 2.91 6.62 11.69
N HIS A 43 4.11 6.06 11.48
CA HIS A 43 4.30 4.72 10.88
C HIS A 43 4.81 3.65 11.87
N ALA A 44 4.85 3.92 13.17
CA ALA A 44 5.49 3.02 14.15
C ALA A 44 4.58 1.86 14.61
N SER A 45 3.29 2.13 14.80
CA SER A 45 2.28 1.17 15.26
C SER A 45 1.68 0.38 14.10
N GLY A 46 1.30 -0.86 14.36
CA GLY A 46 0.57 -1.70 13.42
C GLY A 46 0.43 -3.12 13.92
N THR A 47 -0.49 -3.86 13.32
CA THR A 47 -0.78 -5.27 13.60
C THR A 47 -0.08 -6.14 12.57
N MET A 48 0.50 -7.25 13.01
CA MET A 48 1.07 -8.23 12.10
C MET A 48 -0.06 -9.01 11.43
N MET A 49 -0.09 -8.99 10.10
CA MET A 49 -1.10 -9.67 9.28
C MET A 49 -0.41 -10.52 8.22
N THR A 50 -0.99 -11.66 7.89
CA THR A 50 -0.64 -12.49 6.74
C THR A 50 -1.23 -11.90 5.46
N ALA A 51 -0.73 -12.34 4.30
CA ALA A 51 -1.31 -11.95 3.01
C ALA A 51 -2.80 -12.31 2.91
N GLN A 52 -3.21 -13.44 3.47
CA GLN A 52 -4.61 -13.88 3.51
C GLN A 52 -5.49 -12.93 4.32
N GLU A 53 -5.07 -12.58 5.55
CA GLU A 53 -5.82 -11.63 6.39
C GLU A 53 -5.95 -10.26 5.72
N ILE A 54 -4.92 -9.80 4.99
CA ILE A 54 -4.96 -8.56 4.22
C ILE A 54 -5.95 -8.68 3.06
N ALA A 55 -5.92 -9.77 2.30
CA ALA A 55 -6.86 -10.02 1.20
C ALA A 55 -8.31 -10.09 1.69
N ASP A 56 -8.56 -10.74 2.82
CA ASP A 56 -9.88 -10.84 3.44
C ASP A 56 -10.40 -9.46 3.85
N ALA A 57 -9.55 -8.64 4.48
CA ALA A 57 -9.88 -7.26 4.84
C ALA A 57 -10.18 -6.38 3.60
N ILE A 58 -9.45 -6.58 2.50
CA ILE A 58 -9.72 -5.89 1.23
C ILE A 58 -11.06 -6.33 0.64
N ASN A 59 -11.35 -7.63 0.67
CA ASN A 59 -12.56 -8.21 0.09
C ASN A 59 -13.84 -7.84 0.85
N ALA A 60 -13.73 -7.34 2.08
CA ALA A 60 -14.85 -6.70 2.79
C ALA A 60 -15.42 -5.46 2.06
N TYR A 61 -14.69 -4.92 1.09
CA TYR A 61 -15.08 -3.76 0.28
C TYR A 61 -15.17 -4.13 -1.21
N PRO A 62 -16.14 -4.96 -1.62
CA PRO A 62 -16.22 -5.47 -2.99
C PRO A 62 -16.37 -4.36 -4.04
N GLN A 63 -16.99 -3.23 -3.68
CA GLN A 63 -17.23 -2.07 -4.55
C GLN A 63 -15.96 -1.29 -4.94
N ALA A 64 -14.84 -1.47 -4.24
CA ALA A 64 -13.60 -0.79 -4.59
C ALA A 64 -12.91 -1.51 -5.76
N PRO A 65 -12.69 -0.85 -6.92
CA PRO A 65 -11.95 -1.43 -8.03
C PRO A 65 -10.41 -1.40 -7.84
N LEU A 66 -9.92 -0.60 -6.89
CA LEU A 66 -8.51 -0.29 -6.71
C LEU A 66 -8.07 -0.57 -5.27
N ILE A 67 -6.90 -1.18 -5.14
CA ILE A 67 -6.14 -1.26 -3.90
C ILE A 67 -5.02 -0.22 -3.99
N VAL A 68 -4.82 0.58 -2.94
CA VAL A 68 -3.69 1.51 -2.83
C VAL A 68 -2.78 1.02 -1.71
N LEU A 69 -1.63 0.47 -2.07
CA LEU A 69 -0.57 0.11 -1.13
C LEU A 69 0.24 1.36 -0.81
N THR A 70 0.34 1.71 0.48
CA THR A 70 0.96 2.97 0.92
C THR A 70 1.59 2.83 2.30
N GLY A 71 2.31 3.89 2.74
CA GLY A 71 2.64 4.29 4.11
C GLY A 71 3.38 3.27 4.99
N GLY A 72 4.29 3.65 5.88
CA GLY A 72 5.50 4.27 5.36
C GLY A 72 6.16 3.29 4.37
N GLU A 73 7.11 3.74 3.57
CA GLU A 73 7.56 3.08 2.35
C GLU A 73 7.17 1.59 2.10
N PRO A 74 6.11 1.31 1.31
CA PRO A 74 5.61 -0.05 1.12
C PRO A 74 6.59 -0.95 0.35
N SER A 75 7.45 -0.39 -0.51
CA SER A 75 8.44 -1.16 -1.27
C SER A 75 9.50 -1.85 -0.40
N LEU A 76 9.59 -1.51 0.90
CA LEU A 76 10.42 -2.23 1.87
C LEU A 76 9.93 -3.65 2.16
N PHE A 77 8.65 -3.92 1.95
CA PHE A 77 7.99 -5.15 2.44
C PHE A 77 7.30 -5.96 1.34
N VAL A 78 6.88 -5.30 0.26
CA VAL A 78 6.03 -5.87 -0.78
C VAL A 78 6.88 -6.52 -1.88
N THR A 79 6.56 -7.78 -2.23
CA THR A 79 7.24 -8.59 -3.25
C THR A 79 6.33 -8.86 -4.45
N ASP A 80 6.89 -9.33 -5.58
CA ASP A 80 6.10 -9.77 -6.75
C ASP A 80 5.11 -10.91 -6.40
N GLU A 81 5.50 -11.82 -5.50
CA GLU A 81 4.64 -12.90 -5.01
C GLU A 81 3.43 -12.35 -4.27
N PHE A 82 3.64 -11.39 -3.36
CA PHE A 82 2.55 -10.75 -2.62
C PHE A 82 1.57 -10.01 -3.54
N ILE A 83 2.09 -9.26 -4.52
CA ILE A 83 1.27 -8.57 -5.52
C ILE A 83 0.44 -9.57 -6.33
N SER A 84 1.07 -10.64 -6.82
CA SER A 84 0.40 -11.67 -7.62
C SER A 84 -0.68 -12.39 -6.82
N TYR A 85 -0.41 -12.67 -5.54
CA TYR A 85 -1.39 -13.22 -4.61
C TYR A 85 -2.58 -12.28 -4.41
N LEU A 86 -2.35 -11.00 -4.08
CA LEU A 86 -3.44 -10.03 -3.86
C LEU A 86 -4.31 -9.87 -5.10
N LYS A 87 -3.71 -9.78 -6.30
CA LYS A 87 -4.48 -9.72 -7.55
C LYS A 87 -5.37 -10.94 -7.74
N THR A 88 -4.83 -12.13 -7.49
CA THR A 88 -5.58 -13.39 -7.62
C THR A 88 -6.71 -13.50 -6.60
N ALA A 89 -6.44 -13.15 -5.34
CA ALA A 89 -7.39 -13.28 -4.23
C ALA A 89 -8.50 -12.22 -4.23
N THR A 90 -8.27 -11.06 -4.84
CA THR A 90 -9.21 -9.92 -4.80
C THR A 90 -9.82 -9.56 -6.16
N GLY A 91 -9.13 -9.90 -7.26
CA GLY A 91 -9.50 -9.47 -8.61
C GLY A 91 -9.39 -7.96 -8.86
N LYS A 92 -8.72 -7.21 -7.96
CA LYS A 92 -8.62 -5.75 -8.01
C LYS A 92 -7.31 -5.29 -8.64
N ARG A 93 -7.32 -4.08 -9.21
CA ARG A 93 -6.09 -3.40 -9.62
C ARG A 93 -5.32 -2.92 -8.40
N ILE A 94 -4.01 -2.80 -8.51
CA ILE A 94 -3.13 -2.37 -7.43
C ILE A 94 -2.33 -1.14 -7.87
N ALA A 95 -2.47 -0.07 -7.08
CA ALA A 95 -1.61 1.10 -7.09
C ALA A 95 -0.62 1.04 -5.92
N MET A 96 0.57 1.62 -6.09
CA MET A 96 1.54 1.82 -5.02
C MET A 96 1.97 3.29 -4.93
N GLU A 97 1.97 3.82 -3.72
CA GLU A 97 2.52 5.13 -3.35
C GLU A 97 3.90 4.92 -2.71
N THR A 98 4.98 5.43 -3.34
CA THR A 98 6.37 5.19 -2.90
C THR A 98 7.21 6.48 -2.91
N ASN A 99 8.21 6.54 -2.02
CA ASN A 99 9.27 7.54 -2.00
C ASN A 99 10.34 7.32 -3.09
N GLY A 100 10.33 6.15 -3.75
CA GLY A 100 11.21 5.82 -4.87
C GLY A 100 12.62 5.37 -4.50
N THR A 101 12.92 5.08 -3.23
CA THR A 101 14.28 4.66 -2.82
C THR A 101 14.55 3.16 -2.97
N HIS A 102 13.53 2.35 -3.24
CA HIS A 102 13.65 0.92 -3.52
C HIS A 102 12.93 0.55 -4.82
N ALA A 103 13.35 -0.57 -5.41
CA ALA A 103 12.66 -1.13 -6.56
C ALA A 103 11.25 -1.57 -6.16
N VAL A 104 10.29 -1.30 -7.04
CA VAL A 104 8.89 -1.73 -6.88
C VAL A 104 8.66 -3.04 -7.63
N PRO A 105 7.77 -3.93 -7.15
CA PRO A 105 7.37 -5.12 -7.89
C PRO A 105 6.86 -4.81 -9.30
N SER A 106 7.18 -5.71 -10.23
CA SER A 106 6.96 -5.54 -11.67
C SER A 106 5.49 -5.55 -12.09
N ASN A 107 4.65 -6.26 -11.33
CA ASN A 107 3.24 -6.50 -11.67
C ASN A 107 2.28 -5.52 -10.98
N ILE A 108 2.73 -4.32 -10.61
CA ILE A 108 1.87 -3.25 -10.08
C ILE A 108 1.23 -2.50 -11.25
N ASP A 109 -0.07 -2.22 -11.19
CA ASP A 109 -0.80 -1.59 -12.29
C ASP A 109 -0.53 -0.09 -12.40
N TRP A 110 -0.22 0.57 -11.27
CA TRP A 110 0.09 1.99 -11.22
C TRP A 110 1.07 2.32 -10.10
N VAL A 111 2.12 3.09 -10.39
CA VAL A 111 3.09 3.54 -9.40
C VAL A 111 3.08 5.07 -9.34
N THR A 112 2.73 5.60 -8.18
CA THR A 112 2.94 7.01 -7.85
C THR A 112 4.26 7.12 -7.09
N LEU A 113 5.26 7.72 -7.73
CA LEU A 113 6.55 8.02 -7.11
C LEU A 113 6.55 9.47 -6.67
N SER A 114 6.75 9.70 -5.37
CA SER A 114 6.86 11.02 -4.76
C SER A 114 8.28 11.16 -4.19
N PRO A 115 9.26 11.66 -4.98
CA PRO A 115 10.62 11.83 -4.50
C PRO A 115 10.62 12.81 -3.34
N LYS A 116 11.46 12.56 -2.33
CA LYS A 116 11.72 13.58 -1.32
C LYS A 116 13.20 13.99 -1.33
N THR A 117 13.48 15.11 -0.69
CA THR A 117 14.81 15.70 -0.60
C THR A 117 15.04 16.20 0.82
N GLY A 118 16.28 16.14 1.31
CA GLY A 118 16.65 16.74 2.60
C GLY A 118 16.13 15.97 3.82
N PHE A 119 16.22 14.65 3.77
CA PHE A 119 15.91 13.71 4.86
C PHE A 119 17.17 13.25 5.59
#